data_AF-A0A2R6J5G1-F1
#
_entry.id   AF-A0A2R6J5G1-F1
#
_cell.length_a   1.000
_cell.length_b   1.000
_cell.length_c   1.000
_cell.angle_alpha   90.00
_cell.angle_beta   90.00
_cell.angle_gamma   90.00
#
_symmetry.space_group_name_H-M   'P 1'
#
loop_
_entity.id
_entity.type
_entity.pdbx_description
1 polymer ?
#
loop_
_entity_poly.entity_id
_entity_poly.type
_entity_poly.pdbx_seq_one_letter_code
_entity_poly.pdbx_strand_id
1 'polypeptide(L)'
;MADKPQSGELFGVPYNFERPSLGRMFSSYWQPGDGMVVEKPFGVGYTLNLANWRSWVALLVVGGLLYQERKSGDDAEAEEPADDPVEVVVDD
;
A
#
# COMPACT_ATOMS: atom_id res chain seq x y z
N MET A 1 -26.54 -28.78 2.32
CA MET A 1 -26.00 -27.49 2.79
C MET A 1 -26.46 -26.46 1.77
N ALA A 2 -27.20 -25.42 2.16
CA ALA A 2 -27.56 -24.38 1.20
C ALA A 2 -26.27 -23.71 0.73
N ASP A 3 -25.99 -23.75 -0.57
CA ASP A 3 -24.82 -23.10 -1.16
C ASP A 3 -24.90 -21.61 -0.84
N LYS A 4 -24.04 -21.14 0.06
CA LYS A 4 -23.89 -19.71 0.32
C LYS A 4 -23.30 -19.07 -0.95
N PRO A 5 -23.83 -17.93 -1.40
CA PRO A 5 -23.27 -17.24 -2.55
C PRO A 5 -21.81 -16.88 -2.25
N GLN A 6 -20.90 -17.31 -3.14
CA GLN A 6 -19.46 -17.11 -3.00
C GLN A 6 -19.02 -15.67 -3.31
N SER A 7 -19.92 -14.85 -3.85
CA SER A 7 -19.70 -13.44 -4.17
C SER A 7 -20.95 -12.62 -3.83
N GLY A 8 -20.79 -11.32 -3.60
CA GLY A 8 -21.89 -10.42 -3.26
C GLY A 8 -21.42 -9.13 -2.59
N GLU A 9 -22.34 -8.47 -1.89
CA GLU A 9 -22.08 -7.23 -1.17
C GLU A 9 -22.56 -7.36 0.29
N LEU A 10 -21.72 -6.91 1.23
CA LEU A 10 -22.02 -6.84 2.65
C LEU A 10 -21.84 -5.40 3.11
N PHE A 11 -22.93 -4.74 3.50
CA PHE A 11 -22.92 -3.35 4.00
C PHE A 11 -22.26 -2.33 3.05
N GLY A 12 -22.48 -2.43 1.73
CA GLY A 12 -21.80 -1.56 0.76
C GLY A 12 -20.44 -2.09 0.29
N VAL A 13 -19.88 -3.12 0.95
CA VAL A 13 -18.54 -3.62 0.66
C VAL A 13 -18.62 -4.91 -0.17
N PRO A 14 -18.01 -4.95 -1.37
CA PRO A 14 -18.04 -6.13 -2.22
C PRO A 14 -17.18 -7.25 -1.62
N TYR A 15 -17.58 -8.49 -1.85
CA TYR A 15 -16.78 -9.67 -1.54
C TYR A 15 -16.84 -10.69 -2.68
N ASN A 16 -15.73 -11.40 -2.89
CA ASN A 16 -15.63 -12.48 -3.86
C ASN A 16 -14.69 -13.58 -3.34
N PHE A 17 -15.22 -14.77 -3.11
CA PHE A 17 -14.48 -15.96 -2.69
C PHE A 17 -14.50 -17.06 -3.77
N GLU A 18 -14.90 -16.74 -4.99
CA GLU A 18 -14.74 -17.64 -6.14
C GLU A 18 -13.25 -17.93 -6.35
N ARG A 19 -12.93 -19.12 -6.86
CA ARG A 19 -11.53 -19.51 -7.08
C ARG A 19 -10.83 -18.50 -7.99
N PRO A 20 -9.76 -17.83 -7.53
CA PRO A 20 -9.09 -16.82 -8.34
C PRO A 20 -8.34 -17.48 -9.50
N SER A 21 -8.32 -16.79 -10.64
CA SER A 21 -7.43 -17.09 -11.75
C SER A 21 -6.45 -15.93 -11.94
N LEU A 22 -5.24 -16.23 -12.42
CA LEU A 22 -4.23 -15.20 -12.67
C LEU A 22 -4.75 -14.14 -13.66
N GLY A 23 -5.46 -14.57 -14.71
CA GLY A 23 -6.09 -13.67 -15.67
C GLY A 23 -7.11 -12.72 -15.01
N ARG A 24 -7.99 -13.24 -14.16
CA ARG A 24 -8.98 -12.44 -13.42
C ARG A 24 -8.32 -11.46 -12.44
N MET A 25 -7.22 -11.87 -11.81
CA MET A 25 -6.43 -11.00 -10.95
C MET A 25 -5.89 -9.81 -11.75
N PHE A 26 -5.16 -10.06 -12.86
CA PHE A 26 -4.64 -8.97 -13.68
C PHE A 26 -5.72 -8.08 -14.27
N SER A 27 -6.81 -8.64 -14.79
CA SER A 27 -7.92 -7.85 -15.34
C SER A 27 -8.56 -6.93 -14.30
N SER A 28 -8.60 -7.35 -13.03
CA SER A 28 -9.15 -6.51 -11.97
C SER A 28 -8.30 -5.28 -11.64
N TYR A 29 -6.99 -5.36 -11.84
CA TYR A 29 -6.11 -4.19 -11.71
C TYR A 29 -6.05 -3.36 -12.99
N TRP A 30 -6.54 -3.85 -14.14
CA TRP A 30 -6.45 -3.17 -15.42
C TRP A 30 -7.82 -3.08 -16.10
N GLN A 31 -8.64 -2.12 -15.67
CA GLN A 31 -10.02 -1.93 -16.11
C GLN A 31 -10.17 -0.58 -16.85
N PRO A 32 -9.83 -0.49 -18.15
CA PRO A 32 -9.90 0.76 -18.89
C PRO A 32 -11.36 1.25 -19.01
N GLY A 33 -11.58 2.54 -18.74
CA GLY A 33 -12.91 3.15 -18.74
C GLY A 33 -13.57 3.25 -17.36
N ASP A 34 -13.09 2.47 -16.39
CA ASP A 34 -13.60 2.49 -15.02
C ASP A 34 -12.85 3.49 -14.11
N GLY A 35 -13.42 3.68 -12.91
CA GLY A 35 -12.87 4.54 -11.87
C GLY A 35 -11.50 4.08 -11.33
N MET A 36 -10.91 4.90 -10.46
CA MET A 36 -9.63 4.62 -9.80
C MET A 36 -9.73 3.46 -8.78
N VAL A 37 -10.86 3.36 -8.08
CA VAL A 37 -11.15 2.35 -7.06
C VAL A 37 -12.13 1.36 -7.67
N VAL A 38 -11.77 0.08 -7.68
CA VAL A 38 -12.55 -1.00 -8.28
C VAL A 38 -12.65 -2.18 -7.32
N GLU A 39 -13.59 -3.10 -7.57
CA GLU A 39 -13.81 -4.25 -6.70
C GLU A 39 -12.61 -5.21 -6.71
N LYS A 40 -12.30 -5.77 -5.55
CA LYS A 40 -11.19 -6.73 -5.43
C LYS A 40 -11.59 -8.08 -6.06
N PRO A 41 -10.72 -8.70 -6.88
CA PRO A 41 -11.06 -9.94 -7.60
C PRO A 41 -11.25 -11.15 -6.68
N PHE A 42 -10.69 -11.07 -5.46
CA PHE A 42 -10.75 -12.11 -4.45
C PHE A 42 -10.57 -11.52 -3.05
N GLY A 43 -11.38 -11.97 -2.10
CA GLY A 43 -11.47 -11.44 -0.74
C GLY A 43 -12.58 -10.41 -0.58
N VAL A 44 -12.36 -9.44 0.30
CA VAL A 44 -13.34 -8.40 0.66
C VAL A 44 -12.75 -7.02 0.33
N GLY A 45 -13.58 -6.14 -0.21
CA GLY A 45 -13.29 -4.73 -0.42
C GLY A 45 -12.81 -4.36 -1.82
N TYR A 46 -12.02 -3.30 -1.88
CA TYR A 46 -11.64 -2.65 -3.12
C TYR A 46 -10.14 -2.79 -3.40
N THR A 47 -9.77 -2.48 -4.64
CA THR A 47 -8.42 -2.42 -5.15
C THR A 47 -8.25 -1.20 -6.06
N LEU A 48 -7.01 -0.99 -6.52
CA LEU A 48 -6.64 0.12 -7.37
C LEU A 48 -6.62 -0.28 -8.85
N ASN A 49 -7.24 0.52 -9.71
CA ASN A 49 -7.26 0.32 -11.15
C ASN A 49 -6.09 1.04 -11.84
N LEU A 50 -5.05 0.31 -12.23
CA LEU A 50 -3.87 0.81 -12.92
C LEU A 50 -4.14 1.30 -14.35
N ALA A 51 -5.30 0.98 -14.95
CA ALA A 51 -5.68 1.57 -16.23
C ALA A 51 -6.17 3.03 -16.08
N ASN A 52 -6.45 3.50 -14.86
CA ASN A 52 -6.85 4.87 -14.58
C ASN A 52 -5.64 5.74 -14.26
N TRP A 53 -5.46 6.86 -14.97
CA TRP A 53 -4.32 7.77 -14.77
C TRP A 53 -4.24 8.34 -13.34
N ARG A 54 -5.38 8.51 -12.64
CA ARG A 54 -5.41 9.01 -11.26
C ARG A 54 -4.75 8.03 -10.28
N SER A 55 -4.80 6.73 -10.56
CA SER A 55 -4.10 5.70 -9.78
C SER A 55 -2.59 5.94 -9.80
N TRP A 56 -2.03 6.30 -10.95
CA TRP A 56 -0.61 6.59 -11.07
C TRP A 56 -0.21 7.86 -10.32
N VAL A 57 -1.06 8.89 -10.32
CA VAL A 57 -0.84 10.08 -9.49
C VAL A 57 -0.84 9.72 -8.01
N ALA A 58 -1.81 8.91 -7.56
CA ALA A 58 -1.87 8.46 -6.16
C ALA A 58 -0.63 7.66 -5.78
N LEU A 59 -0.19 6.72 -6.64
CA LEU A 59 1.03 5.95 -6.43
C LEU A 59 2.28 6.83 -6.38
N LEU A 60 2.38 7.85 -7.24
CA LEU A 60 3.48 8.81 -7.22
C LEU A 60 3.49 9.58 -5.90
N VAL A 61 2.35 10.10 -5.45
CA VAL A 61 2.26 10.82 -4.18
C VAL A 61 2.67 9.93 -3.00
N VAL A 62 2.09 8.73 -2.90
CA VAL A 62 2.43 7.78 -1.83
C VAL A 62 3.91 7.38 -1.89
N GLY A 63 4.43 7.12 -3.09
CA GLY A 63 5.85 6.81 -3.29
C GLY A 63 6.78 7.96 -2.94
N GLY A 64 6.40 9.21 -3.25
CA GLY A 64 7.14 10.40 -2.90
C GLY A 64 7.17 10.66 -1.39
N LEU A 65 6.04 10.48 -0.71
CA LEU A 65 5.97 10.56 0.75
C LEU A 65 6.81 9.46 1.41
N LEU A 66 6.75 8.22 0.91
CA LEU A 66 7.59 7.12 1.40
C LEU A 66 9.09 7.38 1.19
N TYR A 67 9.46 8.00 0.06
CA TYR A 67 10.83 8.39 -0.20
C TYR A 67 11.30 9.50 0.76
N GLN A 68 10.45 10.50 1.02
CA GLN A 68 10.72 11.56 1.98
C GLN A 68 10.91 11.00 3.40
N GLU A 69 10.01 10.10 3.84
CA GLU A 69 10.08 9.44 5.15
C GLU A 69 11.42 8.73 5.34
N ARG A 70 11.86 7.97 4.33
CA ARG A 70 13.16 7.27 4.37
C ARG A 70 14.34 8.23 4.43
N LYS A 71 14.31 9.31 3.66
CA LYS A 71 15.39 10.31 3.64
C LYS A 71 15.50 11.06 4.97
N SER A 72 14.38 11.42 5.58
CA SER A 72 14.37 12.07 6.90
C SER A 72 14.88 11.16 8.02
N GLY A 73 14.83 9.84 7.85
CA GLY A 73 15.48 8.88 8.75
C GLY A 73 17.00 8.84 8.59
N ASP A 74 17.51 8.92 7.35
CA ASP A 74 18.96 8.93 7.04
C ASP A 74 19.64 10.26 7.44
N ASP A 75 18.98 11.40 7.23
CA ASP A 75 19.55 12.72 7.57
C ASP A 75 19.67 12.93 9.10
N ALA A 76 18.97 12.14 9.93
CA ALA A 76 19.07 12.19 11.39
C ALA A 76 20.37 11.57 11.94
N GLU A 77 21.09 10.76 11.16
CA GLU A 77 22.40 10.19 11.55
C GLU A 77 23.58 11.08 11.11
N ALA A 78 23.36 12.10 10.27
CA ALA A 78 24.42 12.96 9.72
C ALA A 78 24.65 14.27 10.51
N GLU A 79 23.82 14.57 11.52
CA GLU A 79 23.90 15.77 12.37
C GLU A 79 24.33 15.49 13.82
N GLU A 80 25.00 14.37 14.12
CA GLU A 80 25.73 14.23 15.39
C GLU A 80 27.00 15.12 15.32
N PRO A 81 27.13 16.18 16.13
CA PRO A 81 28.40 16.88 16.26
C PRO A 81 29.41 15.91 16.88
N ALA A 82 30.49 15.65 16.14
CA ALA A 82 31.71 14.96 16.55
C ALA A 82 31.75 14.47 18.01
N ASP A 83 31.77 13.15 18.17
CA ASP A 83 32.20 12.44 19.39
C ASP A 83 33.47 13.09 19.96
N ASP A 84 33.34 14.04 20.90
CA ASP A 84 34.41 14.40 21.80
C ASP A 84 34.41 13.33 22.92
N PRO A 85 35.44 12.46 22.99
CA PRO A 85 35.49 11.40 23.99
C PRO A 85 35.53 12.00 25.39
N VAL A 86 34.50 11.69 26.19
CA VAL A 86 34.38 12.15 27.57
C VAL A 86 35.44 11.44 28.43
N GLU A 87 36.51 12.15 28.77
CA GLU A 87 37.52 11.67 29.71
C GLU A 87 36.94 11.65 31.13
N VAL A 88 36.67 10.44 31.62
CA VAL A 88 36.19 10.20 32.99
C VAL A 88 37.39 10.30 33.94
N VAL A 89 37.48 11.40 34.68
CA VAL A 89 38.40 11.51 35.81
C VAL A 89 37.80 10.75 36.98
N VAL A 90 38.48 9.70 37.44
CA VAL A 90 38.15 8.97 38.67
C VAL A 90 39.03 9.53 39.78
N ASP A 91 38.43 10.16 40.78
CA ASP A 91 39.15 10.53 42.02
C ASP A 91 39.28 9.28 42.91
N ASP A 92 40.53 8.99 43.34
CA ASP A 92 40.92 7.86 44.21
C ASP A 92 40.48 8.02 45.68
#